data_AF-A0A930SU42-F1
#
_entry.id   AF-A0A930SU42-F1
#
_cell.length_a   1.000
_cell.length_b   1.000
_cell.length_c   1.000
_cell.angle_alpha   90.00
_cell.angle_beta   90.00
_cell.angle_gamma   90.00
#
_symmetry.space_group_name_H-M   'P 1'
#
loop_
_entity.id
_entity.type
_entity.pdbx_description
1 polymer ?
#
loop_
_entity_poly.entity_id
_entity_poly.type
_entity_poly.pdbx_seq_one_letter_code
_entity_poly.pdbx_strand_id
1 'polypeptide(L)'
;MKTQELDQLLASEARHFRRILSWLCALFLSGFLGLSAYLLLDQQQRQQEALSYQRSVLNSIASSLTHELQQVLPPAAGETYSTRSLWWIRDLAYRYAVGSACFLFLVDDTGRYLHHPNREWVLIGHQIQRHDTEALTRIGQQLLQNPGSGFYRLQEPQHLSWIFSEPVAETPYIAGLSCHADEILHIPYLKRIHALLFFLGSITLLLILLLLMHIERFQRIEFKRTSFLLSFTLLLNIGFIWYQTLHSPHYAPEASLLQSPTDFYRYRSAVSLDAGEDSDSLPASDPETADNDIQFIPTGLVIRSLEFETADTFKVSGYIWQRARRGESEVTWTPIFFPNAVSVTWGNSFGGHLNQSRIQGRSFELRLKQQLEHYAYPLNAENLEIRMIPEPAFTRRVALLPELESYRNIGTQMGLEPGFFIDGWRVMQSYFSYAFYEPPTDFGALSLSADNSSALPELRFNLDIQRRLWGSFLVELMALVTVLMLLFTVFVRTTHDQAHLYRPLDIFGPVIGLYFPLLLAHARVRQSMLSVEQLLYVDYLYMIVYLAIITVAMYFVFLSQREIFWLKFKRSIVPKALYWPWVLLQIWLVTVWIFL
;
A
#
# COMPACT_ATOMS: atom_id res chain seq x y z
N MET A 1 -30.61 7.10 61.65
CA MET A 1 -31.73 7.04 60.67
C MET A 1 -31.35 7.42 59.24
N LYS A 2 -30.33 8.27 58.96
CA LYS A 2 -29.96 8.67 57.57
C LYS A 2 -29.01 7.73 56.79
N THR A 3 -28.33 6.78 57.43
CA THR A 3 -27.35 5.90 56.77
C THR A 3 -27.99 4.71 56.06
N GLN A 4 -29.06 4.14 56.63
CA GLN A 4 -29.69 2.92 56.13
C GLN A 4 -30.50 3.15 54.84
N GLU A 5 -31.16 4.31 54.70
CA GLU A 5 -31.84 4.73 53.46
C GLU A 5 -30.85 5.06 52.34
N LEU A 6 -29.69 5.67 52.67
CA LEU A 6 -28.64 5.97 51.70
C LEU A 6 -27.98 4.69 51.17
N ASP A 7 -27.73 3.71 52.04
CA ASP A 7 -27.19 2.40 51.65
C ASP A 7 -28.18 1.60 50.80
N GLN A 8 -29.49 1.69 51.08
CA GLN A 8 -30.52 1.08 50.24
C GLN A 8 -30.66 1.74 48.86
N LEU A 9 -30.56 3.08 48.80
CA LEU A 9 -30.54 3.83 47.54
C LEU A 9 -29.32 3.45 46.70
N LEU A 10 -28.12 3.44 47.28
CA LEU A 10 -26.88 3.04 46.59
C LEU A 10 -26.92 1.58 46.10
N ALA A 11 -27.49 0.66 46.88
CA ALA A 11 -27.68 -0.73 46.47
C ALA A 11 -28.74 -0.89 45.36
N SER A 12 -29.73 0.01 45.28
CA SER A 12 -30.68 0.03 44.16
C SER A 12 -30.02 0.54 42.87
N GLU A 13 -29.23 1.61 42.96
CA GLU A 13 -28.50 2.20 41.83
C GLU A 13 -27.41 1.26 41.31
N ALA A 14 -26.68 0.57 42.19
CA ALA A 14 -25.70 -0.44 41.79
C ALA A 14 -26.33 -1.60 40.99
N ARG A 15 -27.53 -2.06 41.39
CA ARG A 15 -28.27 -3.09 40.64
C ARG A 15 -28.76 -2.58 39.28
N HIS A 16 -29.21 -1.33 39.20
CA HIS A 16 -29.57 -0.71 37.91
C HIS A 16 -28.36 -0.55 36.99
N PHE A 17 -27.24 -0.07 37.53
CA PHE A 17 -25.98 0.07 36.81
C PHE A 17 -25.48 -1.28 36.25
N ARG A 18 -25.52 -2.35 37.05
CA ARG A 18 -25.14 -3.69 36.61
C ARG A 18 -26.05 -4.21 35.49
N ARG A 19 -27.37 -3.96 35.57
CA ARG A 19 -28.30 -4.32 34.50
C ARG A 19 -27.96 -3.58 33.21
N ILE A 20 -27.76 -2.26 33.26
CA ILE A 20 -27.37 -1.47 32.09
C ILE A 20 -26.06 -1.99 31.49
N LEU A 21 -25.06 -2.25 32.33
CA LEU A 21 -23.76 -2.77 31.89
C LEU A 21 -23.88 -4.14 31.22
N SER A 22 -24.73 -5.03 31.75
CA SER A 22 -25.00 -6.35 31.14
C SER A 22 -25.70 -6.25 29.79
N TRP A 23 -26.66 -5.32 29.64
CA TRP A 23 -27.33 -5.04 28.37
C TRP A 23 -26.36 -4.49 27.32
N LEU A 24 -25.51 -3.54 27.70
CA LEU A 24 -24.46 -3.01 26.82
C LEU A 24 -23.50 -4.12 26.40
N CYS A 25 -23.06 -4.96 27.34
CA CYS A 25 -22.18 -6.08 27.05
C CYS A 25 -22.79 -7.05 26.03
N ALA A 26 -24.08 -7.38 26.19
CA ALA A 26 -24.80 -8.25 25.24
C ALA A 26 -24.91 -7.62 23.85
N LEU A 27 -25.18 -6.31 23.77
CA LEU A 27 -25.30 -5.57 22.51
C LEU A 27 -23.97 -5.48 21.75
N PHE A 28 -22.88 -5.15 22.44
CA PHE A 28 -21.56 -5.09 21.80
C PHE A 28 -21.07 -6.48 21.39
N LEU A 29 -21.39 -7.52 22.18
CA LEU A 29 -21.03 -8.90 21.86
C LEU A 29 -21.80 -9.42 20.64
N SER A 30 -23.10 -9.13 20.54
CA SER A 30 -23.89 -9.51 19.37
C SER A 30 -23.42 -8.77 18.11
N GLY A 31 -23.07 -7.49 18.22
CA GLY A 31 -22.47 -6.71 17.12
C GLY A 31 -21.14 -7.29 16.64
N PHE A 32 -20.24 -7.62 17.58
CA PHE A 32 -18.95 -8.24 17.26
C PHE A 32 -19.13 -9.60 16.56
N LEU A 33 -19.96 -10.47 17.12
CA LEU A 33 -20.23 -11.79 16.54
C LEU A 33 -20.91 -11.68 15.18
N GLY A 34 -21.92 -10.83 15.04
CA GLY A 34 -22.66 -10.64 13.79
C GLY A 34 -21.76 -10.13 12.66
N LEU A 35 -20.93 -9.13 12.93
CA LEU A 35 -19.99 -8.60 11.94
C LEU A 35 -18.90 -9.60 11.57
N SER A 36 -18.38 -10.35 12.55
CA SER A 36 -17.39 -11.40 12.29
C SER A 36 -17.95 -12.53 11.42
N ALA A 37 -19.19 -12.95 11.67
CA ALA A 37 -19.87 -13.95 10.86
C ALA A 37 -20.14 -13.45 9.44
N TYR A 38 -20.59 -12.19 9.30
CA TYR A 38 -20.79 -11.55 8.00
C TYR A 38 -19.50 -11.53 7.17
N LEU A 39 -18.37 -11.15 7.76
CA LEU A 39 -17.09 -11.13 7.05
C LEU A 39 -16.63 -12.52 6.61
N LEU A 40 -16.78 -13.52 7.47
CA LEU A 40 -16.41 -14.90 7.12
C LEU A 40 -17.25 -15.39 5.93
N LEU A 41 -18.54 -15.05 5.90
CA LEU A 41 -19.43 -15.38 4.79
C LEU A 41 -19.08 -14.60 3.51
N ASP A 42 -18.89 -13.27 3.59
CA ASP A 42 -18.49 -12.43 2.45
C ASP A 42 -17.14 -12.88 1.87
N GLN A 43 -16.17 -13.20 2.73
CA GLN A 43 -14.88 -13.72 2.32
C GLN A 43 -15.00 -15.08 1.65
N GLN A 44 -15.79 -16.02 2.20
CA GLN A 44 -16.03 -17.31 1.55
C GLN A 44 -16.72 -17.15 0.19
N GLN A 45 -17.74 -16.29 0.12
CA GLN A 45 -18.49 -16.07 -1.12
C GLN A 45 -17.60 -15.47 -2.21
N ARG A 46 -16.85 -14.41 -1.91
CA ARG A 46 -15.91 -13.81 -2.87
C ARG A 46 -14.80 -14.76 -3.28
N GLN A 47 -14.31 -15.57 -2.35
CA GLN A 47 -13.33 -16.60 -2.67
C GLN A 47 -13.91 -17.58 -3.69
N GLN A 48 -15.16 -18.03 -3.51
CA GLN A 48 -15.83 -18.90 -4.48
C GLN A 48 -16.07 -18.21 -5.82
N GLU A 49 -16.55 -16.97 -5.83
CA GLU A 49 -16.77 -16.17 -7.03
C GLU A 49 -15.45 -15.98 -7.81
N ALA A 50 -14.37 -15.59 -7.13
CA ALA A 50 -13.05 -15.42 -7.72
C ALA A 50 -12.50 -16.74 -8.29
N LEU A 51 -12.61 -17.85 -7.54
CA LEU A 51 -12.22 -19.18 -8.03
C LEU A 51 -13.00 -19.57 -9.29
N SER A 52 -14.32 -19.32 -9.31
CA SER A 52 -15.19 -19.64 -10.44
C SER A 52 -14.87 -18.79 -11.66
N TYR A 53 -14.62 -17.49 -11.47
CA TYR A 53 -14.26 -16.55 -12.53
C TYR A 53 -12.92 -16.93 -13.16
N GLN A 54 -11.87 -17.13 -12.36
CA GLN A 54 -10.54 -17.47 -12.88
C GLN A 54 -10.53 -18.82 -13.60
N ARG A 55 -11.28 -19.80 -13.10
CA ARG A 55 -11.46 -21.07 -13.82
C ARG A 55 -12.21 -20.90 -15.14
N SER A 56 -13.24 -20.05 -15.18
CA SER A 56 -13.94 -19.74 -16.43
C SER A 56 -13.03 -19.04 -17.44
N VAL A 57 -12.19 -18.09 -17.00
CA VAL A 57 -11.19 -17.42 -17.83
C VAL A 57 -10.20 -18.45 -18.38
N LEU A 58 -9.62 -19.30 -17.53
CA LEU A 58 -8.67 -20.32 -17.97
C LEU A 58 -9.31 -21.32 -18.95
N ASN A 59 -10.54 -21.75 -18.71
CA ASN A 59 -11.29 -22.62 -19.64
C ASN A 59 -11.50 -21.97 -21.01
N SER A 60 -11.87 -20.68 -21.04
CA SER A 60 -12.01 -19.95 -22.31
C SER A 60 -10.69 -19.89 -23.07
N ILE A 61 -9.58 -19.62 -22.37
CA ILE A 61 -8.23 -19.57 -22.94
C ILE A 61 -7.79 -20.96 -23.44
N ALA A 62 -7.97 -22.02 -22.64
CA ALA A 62 -7.61 -23.37 -23.04
C ALA A 62 -8.36 -23.82 -24.31
N SER A 63 -9.64 -23.43 -24.43
CA SER A 63 -10.45 -23.73 -25.62
C SER A 63 -9.98 -23.00 -26.88
N SER A 64 -9.57 -21.73 -26.78
CA SER A 64 -9.06 -20.96 -27.91
C SER A 64 -7.64 -21.38 -28.30
N LEU A 65 -6.82 -21.72 -27.30
CA LEU A 65 -5.48 -22.27 -27.50
C LEU A 65 -5.46 -23.59 -28.27
N THR A 66 -6.56 -24.36 -28.22
CA THR A 66 -6.66 -25.69 -28.84
C THR A 66 -6.35 -25.62 -30.35
N HIS A 67 -7.02 -24.73 -31.09
CA HIS A 67 -6.84 -24.62 -32.54
C HIS A 67 -5.46 -24.09 -32.93
N GLU A 68 -4.90 -23.18 -32.13
CA GLU A 68 -3.59 -22.60 -32.42
C GLU A 68 -2.45 -23.58 -32.09
N LEU A 69 -2.49 -24.23 -30.91
CA LEU A 69 -1.43 -25.15 -30.48
C LEU A 69 -1.41 -26.49 -31.23
N GLN A 70 -2.52 -26.91 -31.87
CA GLN A 70 -2.53 -28.05 -32.79
C GLN A 70 -1.52 -27.91 -33.94
N GLN A 71 -1.17 -26.69 -34.32
CA GLN A 71 -0.17 -26.41 -35.36
C GLN A 71 1.28 -26.59 -34.87
N VAL A 72 1.48 -26.72 -33.55
CA VAL A 72 2.79 -26.93 -32.92
C VAL A 72 2.94 -28.38 -32.48
N LEU A 73 3.57 -29.16 -33.36
CA LEU A 73 3.89 -30.55 -33.08
C LEU A 73 4.89 -30.66 -31.92
N PRO A 74 4.65 -31.55 -30.94
CA PRO A 74 5.65 -31.84 -29.92
C PRO A 74 6.91 -32.44 -30.56
N PRO A 75 8.12 -32.07 -30.09
CA PRO A 75 9.37 -32.62 -30.60
C PRO A 75 9.48 -34.12 -30.27
N ALA A 76 10.29 -34.86 -31.04
CA ALA A 76 10.51 -36.28 -30.80
C ALA A 76 11.10 -36.50 -29.39
N ALA A 77 10.86 -37.69 -28.81
CA ALA A 77 11.31 -38.01 -27.45
C ALA A 77 12.83 -37.79 -27.29
N GLY A 78 13.21 -36.78 -26.50
CA GLY A 78 14.61 -36.40 -26.25
C GLY A 78 15.09 -35.12 -26.96
N GLU A 79 14.29 -34.55 -27.86
CA GLU A 79 14.57 -33.28 -28.52
C GLU A 79 13.96 -32.07 -27.77
N THR A 80 14.59 -30.91 -27.93
CA THR A 80 14.12 -29.64 -27.36
C THR A 80 13.35 -28.83 -28.38
N TYR A 81 12.32 -28.11 -27.94
CA TYR A 81 11.60 -27.15 -28.78
C TYR A 81 12.57 -26.16 -29.43
N SER A 82 12.35 -25.85 -30.70
CA SER A 82 13.14 -24.81 -31.38
C SER A 82 12.91 -23.46 -30.70
N THR A 83 13.93 -22.59 -30.69
CA THR A 83 13.77 -21.22 -30.18
C THR A 83 12.64 -20.50 -30.90
N ARG A 84 12.44 -20.73 -32.20
CA ARG A 84 11.37 -20.09 -32.98
C ARG A 84 9.97 -20.50 -32.51
N SER A 85 9.75 -21.79 -32.23
CA SER A 85 8.46 -22.28 -31.72
C SER A 85 8.17 -21.78 -30.31
N LEU A 86 9.17 -21.74 -29.42
CA LEU A 86 9.00 -21.17 -28.07
C LEU A 86 8.62 -19.69 -28.11
N TRP A 87 9.21 -18.92 -29.02
CA TRP A 87 8.85 -17.51 -29.20
C TRP A 87 7.43 -17.32 -29.72
N TRP A 88 7.00 -18.18 -30.65
CA TRP A 88 5.63 -18.15 -31.16
C TRP A 88 4.59 -18.51 -30.09
N ILE A 89 4.82 -19.59 -29.33
CA ILE A 89 3.95 -20.00 -28.20
C ILE A 89 3.84 -18.86 -27.18
N ARG A 90 4.96 -18.20 -26.90
CA ARG A 90 5.00 -17.06 -25.98
C ARG A 90 4.15 -15.88 -26.50
N ASP A 91 4.35 -15.46 -27.73
CA ASP A 91 3.59 -14.33 -28.30
C ASP A 91 2.08 -14.62 -28.35
N LEU A 92 1.72 -15.89 -28.53
CA LEU A 92 0.35 -16.38 -28.47
C LEU A 92 -0.23 -16.41 -27.05
N ALA A 93 0.53 -16.89 -26.06
CA ALA A 93 0.12 -16.88 -24.65
C ALA A 93 -0.18 -15.47 -24.14
N TYR A 94 0.54 -14.47 -24.65
CA TYR A 94 0.37 -13.06 -24.28
C TYR A 94 -0.80 -12.35 -24.95
N ARG A 95 -1.46 -12.93 -25.96
CA ARG A 95 -2.69 -12.38 -26.55
C ARG A 95 -3.88 -12.48 -25.60
N TYR A 96 -3.81 -13.37 -24.61
CA TYR A 96 -4.91 -13.63 -23.68
C TYR A 96 -4.85 -12.72 -22.45
N ALA A 97 -5.95 -12.02 -22.18
CA ALA A 97 -6.09 -11.17 -21.00
C ALA A 97 -6.45 -12.00 -19.75
N VAL A 98 -5.54 -12.05 -18.78
CA VAL A 98 -5.65 -12.85 -17.54
C VAL A 98 -5.72 -12.01 -16.24
N GLY A 99 -5.83 -10.68 -16.34
CA GLY A 99 -5.78 -9.75 -15.19
C GLY A 99 -4.35 -9.46 -14.69
N SER A 100 -4.13 -8.39 -13.93
CA SER A 100 -2.81 -7.99 -13.40
C SER A 100 -2.32 -8.89 -12.27
N ALA A 101 -3.25 -9.52 -11.55
CA ALA A 101 -2.96 -10.41 -10.44
C ALA A 101 -2.53 -11.83 -10.87
N CYS A 102 -2.59 -12.15 -12.16
CA CYS A 102 -2.33 -13.50 -12.66
C CYS A 102 -1.40 -13.52 -13.88
N PHE A 103 -0.67 -14.61 -14.04
CA PHE A 103 0.06 -14.92 -15.26
C PHE A 103 -0.28 -16.32 -15.78
N LEU A 104 -0.29 -16.45 -17.11
CA LEU A 104 -0.48 -17.71 -17.81
C LEU A 104 0.87 -18.43 -17.95
N PHE A 105 0.91 -19.72 -17.67
CA PHE A 105 2.03 -20.60 -17.98
C PHE A 105 1.53 -21.81 -18.79
N LEU A 106 2.40 -22.37 -19.63
CA LEU A 106 2.10 -23.54 -20.46
C LEU A 106 3.15 -24.60 -20.21
N VAL A 107 2.71 -25.85 -20.09
CA VAL A 107 3.56 -27.00 -19.79
C VAL A 107 3.24 -28.14 -20.76
N ASP A 108 4.25 -28.91 -21.15
CA ASP A 108 4.05 -30.16 -21.89
C ASP A 108 3.67 -31.35 -20.97
N ASP A 109 3.36 -32.49 -21.58
CA ASP A 109 3.02 -33.75 -20.93
C ASP A 109 4.16 -34.34 -20.08
N THR A 110 5.40 -33.88 -20.30
CA THR A 110 6.58 -34.25 -19.49
C THR A 110 6.83 -33.29 -18.33
N GLY A 111 6.05 -32.20 -18.23
CA GLY A 111 6.20 -31.19 -17.19
C GLY A 111 7.17 -30.06 -17.50
N ARG A 112 7.63 -29.90 -18.75
CA ARG A 112 8.55 -28.81 -19.14
C ARG A 112 7.78 -27.54 -19.48
N TYR A 113 8.29 -26.40 -19.01
CA TYR A 113 7.70 -25.11 -19.32
C TYR A 113 7.89 -24.75 -20.80
N LEU A 114 6.78 -24.56 -21.51
CA LEU A 114 6.71 -23.99 -22.86
C LEU A 114 6.54 -22.47 -22.80
N HIS A 115 5.84 -21.99 -21.77
CA HIS A 115 5.65 -20.58 -21.48
C HIS A 115 5.67 -20.35 -19.97
N HIS A 116 6.43 -19.36 -19.53
CA HIS A 116 6.49 -18.90 -18.15
C HIS A 116 7.07 -17.46 -18.10
N PRO A 117 6.66 -16.59 -17.16
CA PRO A 117 7.25 -15.25 -17.02
C PRO A 117 8.78 -15.26 -16.84
N ASN A 118 9.29 -16.26 -16.12
CA ASN A 118 10.72 -16.52 -16.05
C ASN A 118 11.21 -17.24 -17.32
N ARG A 119 11.82 -16.47 -18.22
CA ARG A 119 12.34 -16.96 -19.50
C ARG A 119 13.45 -17.99 -19.37
N GLU A 120 14.28 -17.92 -18.33
CA GLU A 120 15.36 -18.89 -18.14
C GLU A 120 14.80 -20.30 -18.00
N TRP A 121 13.69 -20.45 -17.29
CA TRP A 121 13.03 -21.74 -17.09
C TRP A 121 12.52 -22.35 -18.39
N VAL A 122 11.99 -21.52 -19.29
CA VAL A 122 11.54 -21.96 -20.62
C VAL A 122 12.74 -22.36 -21.49
N LEU A 123 13.80 -21.55 -21.50
CA LEU A 123 14.98 -21.79 -22.35
C LEU A 123 15.79 -23.02 -21.94
N ILE A 124 15.88 -23.30 -20.64
CA ILE A 124 16.58 -24.49 -20.12
C ILE A 124 15.70 -25.74 -20.10
N GLY A 125 14.42 -25.64 -20.51
CA GLY A 125 13.46 -26.74 -20.45
C GLY A 125 13.21 -27.21 -19.03
N HIS A 126 13.15 -26.28 -18.08
CA HIS A 126 12.96 -26.56 -16.67
C HIS A 126 11.65 -27.32 -16.45
N GLN A 127 11.71 -28.36 -15.61
CA GLN A 127 10.55 -29.17 -15.30
C GLN A 127 9.86 -28.65 -14.05
N ILE A 128 8.53 -28.54 -14.08
CA ILE A 128 7.70 -28.12 -12.95
C ILE A 128 7.89 -29.02 -11.70
N GLN A 129 8.31 -30.27 -11.91
CA GLN A 129 8.61 -31.23 -10.84
C GLN A 129 10.01 -31.06 -10.20
N ARG A 130 10.87 -30.18 -10.72
CA ARG A 130 12.24 -29.97 -10.23
C ARG A 130 12.44 -28.54 -9.77
N HIS A 131 11.55 -28.07 -8.91
CA HIS A 131 11.59 -26.69 -8.40
C HIS A 131 12.27 -26.61 -7.03
N ASP A 132 12.90 -25.48 -6.72
CA ASP A 132 13.59 -25.23 -5.45
C ASP A 132 12.67 -25.37 -4.21
N THR A 133 11.37 -25.16 -4.37
CA THR A 133 10.35 -25.31 -3.32
C THR A 133 9.64 -26.65 -3.40
N GLU A 134 9.61 -27.39 -2.29
CA GLU A 134 8.89 -28.67 -2.18
C GLU A 134 7.41 -28.55 -2.56
N ALA A 135 6.77 -27.40 -2.27
CA ALA A 135 5.37 -27.17 -2.56
C ALA A 135 5.06 -27.17 -4.07
N LEU A 136 5.86 -26.45 -4.87
CA LEU A 136 5.74 -26.42 -6.33
C LEU A 136 6.03 -27.79 -6.94
N THR A 137 7.03 -28.50 -6.42
CA THR A 137 7.36 -29.87 -6.87
C THR A 137 6.17 -30.83 -6.68
N ARG A 138 5.47 -30.77 -5.54
CA ARG A 138 4.25 -31.58 -5.30
C ARG A 138 3.13 -31.22 -6.26
N ILE A 139 2.89 -29.92 -6.48
CA ILE A 139 1.86 -29.45 -7.43
C ILE A 139 2.19 -29.93 -8.84
N GLY A 140 3.45 -29.81 -9.28
CA GLY A 140 3.91 -30.31 -10.57
C GLY A 140 3.70 -31.81 -10.75
N GLN A 141 4.00 -32.62 -9.72
CA GLN A 141 3.73 -34.06 -9.75
C GLN A 141 2.24 -34.39 -9.83
N GLN A 142 1.40 -33.69 -9.08
CA GLN A 142 -0.06 -33.87 -9.11
C GLN A 142 -0.67 -33.49 -10.46
N LEU A 143 -0.19 -32.39 -11.04
CA LEU A 143 -0.65 -31.88 -12.34
C LEU A 143 -0.33 -32.87 -13.48
N LEU A 144 0.78 -33.60 -13.39
CA LEU A 144 1.19 -34.59 -14.40
C LEU A 144 0.57 -35.97 -14.17
N GLN A 145 0.25 -36.34 -12.93
CA GLN A 145 -0.47 -37.57 -12.61
C GLN A 145 -1.97 -37.50 -12.94
N ASN A 146 -2.57 -36.32 -12.78
CA ASN A 146 -3.96 -36.04 -13.11
C ASN A 146 -4.06 -34.75 -13.94
N PRO A 147 -3.86 -34.81 -15.27
CA PRO A 147 -3.86 -33.64 -16.16
C PRO A 147 -5.25 -33.00 -16.37
N GLY A 148 -6.21 -33.30 -15.50
CA GLY A 148 -7.53 -32.71 -15.53
C GLY A 148 -7.58 -31.30 -14.93
N SER A 149 -8.78 -30.72 -14.95
CA SER A 149 -9.05 -29.44 -14.30
C SER A 149 -8.68 -29.46 -12.81
N GLY A 150 -7.76 -28.59 -12.41
CA GLY A 150 -7.13 -28.60 -11.09
C GLY A 150 -7.09 -27.22 -10.43
N PHE A 151 -7.17 -27.20 -9.10
CA PHE A 151 -6.92 -26.02 -8.28
C PHE A 151 -5.94 -26.37 -7.17
N TYR A 152 -4.88 -25.58 -7.05
CA TYR A 152 -3.80 -25.79 -6.10
C TYR A 152 -3.49 -24.51 -5.35
N ARG A 153 -3.26 -24.64 -4.04
CA ARG A 153 -2.87 -23.53 -3.19
C ARG A 153 -1.37 -23.60 -2.92
N LEU A 154 -0.63 -22.60 -3.38
CA LEU A 154 0.79 -22.45 -3.13
C LEU A 154 1.01 -21.40 -2.04
N GLN A 155 1.68 -21.79 -0.96
CA GLN A 155 2.00 -20.87 0.13
C GLN A 155 3.51 -20.71 0.23
N GLU A 156 3.99 -19.54 -0.17
CA GLU A 156 5.39 -19.14 -0.05
C GLU A 156 5.56 -18.19 1.15
N PRO A 157 6.79 -17.99 1.67
CA PRO A 157 7.02 -17.21 2.88
C PRO A 157 6.52 -15.76 2.79
N GLN A 158 6.35 -15.21 1.58
CA GLN A 158 5.97 -13.81 1.35
C GLN A 158 4.62 -13.64 0.66
N HIS A 159 4.10 -14.65 -0.06
CA HIS A 159 2.87 -14.53 -0.84
C HIS A 159 2.04 -15.81 -0.86
N LEU A 160 0.72 -15.66 -0.91
CA LEU A 160 -0.19 -16.76 -1.20
C LEU A 160 -0.59 -16.73 -2.68
N SER A 161 -0.33 -17.83 -3.39
CA SER A 161 -0.67 -17.96 -4.81
C SER A 161 -1.66 -19.08 -5.07
N TRP A 162 -2.58 -18.85 -5.99
CA TRP A 162 -3.57 -19.81 -6.48
C TRP A 162 -3.17 -20.25 -7.88
N ILE A 163 -3.03 -21.56 -8.06
CA ILE A 163 -2.67 -22.15 -9.35
C ILE A 163 -3.88 -22.93 -9.86
N PHE A 164 -4.36 -22.56 -11.03
CA PHE A 164 -5.39 -23.28 -11.77
C PHE A 164 -4.72 -24.01 -12.93
N SER A 165 -5.21 -25.20 -13.27
CA SER A 165 -4.75 -25.94 -14.45
C SER A 165 -5.93 -26.47 -15.25
N GLU A 166 -5.85 -26.38 -16.57
CA GLU A 166 -6.81 -26.96 -17.49
C GLU A 166 -6.04 -27.60 -18.67
N PRO A 167 -6.36 -28.85 -19.05
CA PRO A 167 -5.79 -29.46 -20.24
C PRO A 167 -6.27 -28.72 -21.48
N VAL A 168 -5.37 -28.49 -22.43
CA VAL A 168 -5.74 -27.96 -23.74
C VAL A 168 -6.27 -29.12 -24.59
N ALA A 169 -7.54 -29.04 -24.99
CA ALA A 169 -8.22 -30.14 -25.68
C ALA A 169 -7.43 -30.62 -26.91
N GLU A 170 -7.42 -31.92 -27.16
CA GLU A 170 -6.79 -32.54 -28.33
C GLU A 170 -5.28 -32.26 -28.50
N THR A 171 -4.59 -31.83 -27.44
CA THR A 171 -3.14 -31.60 -27.43
C THR A 171 -2.48 -32.20 -26.17
N PRO A 172 -1.16 -32.45 -26.16
CA PRO A 172 -0.45 -32.92 -24.96
C PRO A 172 -0.10 -31.77 -23.99
N TYR A 173 -0.72 -30.60 -24.13
CA TYR A 173 -0.35 -29.38 -23.40
C TYR A 173 -1.32 -29.09 -22.26
N ILE A 174 -0.78 -28.57 -21.16
CA ILE A 174 -1.55 -28.12 -20.00
C ILE A 174 -1.37 -26.63 -19.86
N ALA A 175 -2.49 -25.91 -19.85
CA ALA A 175 -2.52 -24.49 -19.56
C ALA A 175 -2.72 -24.27 -18.07
N GLY A 176 -1.92 -23.40 -17.49
CA GLY A 176 -1.99 -23.08 -16.08
C GLY A 176 -2.06 -21.58 -15.84
N LEU A 177 -2.85 -21.18 -14.86
CA LEU A 177 -2.97 -19.79 -14.44
C LEU A 177 -2.49 -19.67 -13.00
N SER A 178 -1.43 -18.90 -12.78
CA SER A 178 -0.91 -18.62 -11.44
C SER A 178 -1.29 -17.20 -11.04
N CYS A 179 -2.04 -17.07 -9.96
CA CYS A 179 -2.61 -15.83 -9.48
C CYS A 179 -2.16 -15.51 -8.05
N HIS A 180 -1.82 -14.26 -7.77
CA HIS A 180 -1.59 -13.77 -6.42
C HIS A 180 -2.95 -13.63 -5.70
N ALA A 181 -3.20 -14.49 -4.72
CA ALA A 181 -4.48 -14.55 -4.02
C ALA A 181 -4.76 -13.25 -3.24
N ASP A 182 -3.70 -12.60 -2.74
CA ASP A 182 -3.78 -11.37 -1.94
C ASP A 182 -4.26 -10.17 -2.77
N GLU A 183 -4.01 -10.15 -4.08
CA GLU A 183 -4.47 -9.10 -4.99
C GLU A 183 -5.92 -9.34 -5.44
N ILE A 184 -6.29 -10.60 -5.72
CA ILE A 184 -7.65 -10.98 -6.13
C ILE A 184 -8.66 -10.78 -5.00
N LEU A 185 -8.28 -11.15 -3.78
CA LEU A 185 -9.12 -11.02 -2.59
C LEU A 185 -9.00 -9.64 -1.93
N HIS A 186 -8.35 -8.67 -2.58
CA HIS A 186 -8.18 -7.36 -1.98
C HIS A 186 -9.53 -6.65 -1.81
N ILE A 187 -9.95 -6.44 -0.56
CA ILE A 187 -11.17 -5.70 -0.24
C ILE A 187 -10.75 -4.30 0.23
N PRO A 188 -11.12 -3.22 -0.49
CA PRO A 188 -10.62 -1.87 -0.19
C PRO A 188 -11.07 -1.35 1.19
N TYR A 189 -12.14 -1.92 1.77
CA TYR A 189 -12.63 -1.56 3.10
C TYR A 189 -12.22 -2.55 4.21
N LEU A 190 -11.40 -3.57 3.92
CA LEU A 190 -11.03 -4.61 4.91
C LEU A 190 -10.34 -4.00 6.14
N LYS A 191 -9.50 -2.98 5.92
CA LYS A 191 -8.83 -2.21 6.98
C LYS A 191 -9.84 -1.61 7.96
N ARG A 192 -10.87 -0.94 7.42
CA ARG A 192 -11.95 -0.32 8.20
C ARG A 192 -12.70 -1.34 9.04
N ILE A 193 -13.02 -2.49 8.45
CA ILE A 193 -13.77 -3.51 9.15
C ILE A 193 -12.94 -4.19 10.25
N HIS A 194 -11.67 -4.51 9.98
CA HIS A 194 -10.79 -5.07 11.01
C HIS A 194 -10.61 -4.10 12.19
N ALA A 195 -10.45 -2.80 11.91
CA ALA A 195 -10.41 -1.78 12.95
C ALA A 195 -11.71 -1.74 13.76
N LEU A 196 -12.87 -1.80 13.11
CA LEU A 196 -14.18 -1.79 13.78
C LEU A 196 -14.42 -3.05 14.62
N LEU A 197 -14.03 -4.23 14.12
CA LEU A 197 -14.09 -5.48 14.88
C LEU A 197 -13.20 -5.44 16.12
N PHE A 198 -11.96 -4.96 15.98
CA PHE A 198 -11.05 -4.82 17.11
C PHE A 198 -11.60 -3.84 18.15
N PHE A 199 -12.19 -2.73 17.69
CA PHE A 199 -12.85 -1.77 18.57
C PHE A 199 -14.02 -2.39 19.33
N LEU A 200 -14.97 -3.03 18.63
CA LEU A 200 -16.09 -3.74 19.25
C LEU A 200 -15.59 -4.80 20.25
N GLY A 201 -14.62 -5.63 19.86
CA GLY A 201 -14.03 -6.67 20.71
C GLY A 201 -13.32 -6.13 21.94
N SER A 202 -12.63 -5.00 21.82
CA SER A 202 -11.95 -4.36 22.95
C SER A 202 -12.96 -3.73 23.94
N ILE A 203 -14.09 -3.20 23.45
CA ILE A 203 -15.17 -2.68 24.28
C ILE A 203 -15.92 -3.81 24.98
N THR A 204 -16.23 -4.91 24.30
CA THR A 204 -16.86 -6.06 24.96
C THR A 204 -15.98 -6.58 26.08
N LEU A 205 -14.67 -6.74 25.84
CA LEU A 205 -13.72 -7.15 26.87
C LEU A 205 -13.68 -6.16 28.04
N LEU A 206 -13.69 -4.86 27.78
CA LEU A 206 -13.76 -3.82 28.81
C LEU A 206 -15.04 -3.97 29.66
N LEU A 207 -16.20 -4.12 29.02
CA LEU A 207 -17.48 -4.28 29.70
C LEU A 207 -17.52 -5.55 30.56
N ILE A 208 -16.95 -6.66 30.08
CA ILE A 208 -16.79 -7.92 30.83
C ILE A 208 -15.89 -7.70 32.05
N LEU A 209 -14.73 -7.06 31.88
CA LEU A 209 -13.82 -6.75 32.99
C LEU A 209 -14.49 -5.86 34.05
N LEU A 210 -15.29 -4.88 33.62
CA LEU A 210 -16.04 -4.01 34.54
C LEU A 210 -17.11 -4.80 35.31
N LEU A 211 -17.80 -5.76 34.68
CA LEU A 211 -18.76 -6.66 35.33
C LEU A 211 -18.06 -7.59 36.34
N LEU A 212 -16.90 -8.15 35.98
CA LEU A 212 -16.13 -9.05 36.84
C LEU A 212 -15.62 -8.34 38.10
N MET A 213 -15.16 -7.11 37.97
CA MET A 213 -14.59 -6.34 39.09
C MET A 213 -15.60 -5.83 40.12
N HIS A 214 -16.91 -6.09 39.95
CA HIS A 214 -17.96 -5.71 40.91
C HIS A 214 -17.82 -4.26 41.43
N ILE A 215 -17.73 -3.29 40.52
CA ILE A 215 -17.56 -1.83 40.78
C ILE A 215 -18.79 -1.18 41.49
N GLU A 216 -19.63 -1.99 42.13
CA GLU A 216 -20.90 -1.61 42.73
C GLU A 216 -20.76 -0.68 43.95
N ARG A 217 -19.55 -0.50 44.52
CA ARG A 217 -19.36 0.25 45.77
C ARG A 217 -18.96 1.72 45.58
N PHE A 218 -18.88 2.21 44.33
CA PHE A 218 -18.45 3.56 43.95
C PHE A 218 -17.25 4.08 44.79
N GLN A 219 -16.29 3.22 45.11
CA GLN A 219 -15.15 3.54 45.96
C GLN A 219 -14.05 4.28 45.19
N ARG A 220 -13.17 4.99 45.91
CA ARG A 220 -12.05 5.74 45.27
C ARG A 220 -11.14 4.85 44.41
N ILE A 221 -10.97 3.60 44.81
CA ILE A 221 -10.13 2.62 44.10
C ILE A 221 -10.79 2.21 42.78
N GLU A 222 -12.11 2.07 42.78
CA GLU A 222 -12.88 1.64 41.61
C GLU A 222 -12.82 2.69 40.49
N PHE A 223 -12.99 3.99 40.80
CA PHE A 223 -12.82 5.07 39.82
C PHE A 223 -11.44 5.11 39.16
N LYS A 224 -10.38 4.78 39.92
CA LYS A 224 -9.02 4.71 39.37
C LYS A 224 -8.86 3.49 38.45
N ARG A 225 -9.43 2.34 38.84
CA ARG A 225 -9.41 1.12 38.03
C ARG A 225 -10.19 1.28 36.73
N THR A 226 -11.38 1.87 36.77
CA THR A 226 -12.19 2.11 35.56
C THR A 226 -11.50 3.08 34.60
N SER A 227 -10.95 4.18 35.13
CA SER A 227 -10.12 5.11 34.37
C SER A 227 -8.95 4.41 33.68
N PHE A 228 -8.17 3.64 34.44
CA PHE A 228 -7.03 2.91 33.89
C PHE A 228 -7.43 1.93 32.80
N LEU A 229 -8.47 1.12 33.02
CA LEU A 229 -8.93 0.16 32.02
C LEU A 229 -9.44 0.85 30.75
N LEU A 230 -10.24 1.91 30.88
CA LEU A 230 -10.75 2.66 29.73
C LEU A 230 -9.60 3.31 28.92
N SER A 231 -8.64 3.93 29.61
CA SER A 231 -7.44 4.48 28.99
C SER A 231 -6.62 3.40 28.28
N PHE A 232 -6.43 2.24 28.91
CA PHE A 232 -5.70 1.13 28.32
C PHE A 232 -6.40 0.60 27.05
N THR A 233 -7.73 0.44 27.08
CA THR A 233 -8.52 0.06 25.91
C THR A 233 -8.37 1.07 24.77
N LEU A 234 -8.46 2.37 25.04
CA LEU A 234 -8.27 3.41 24.02
C LEU A 234 -6.85 3.38 23.43
N LEU A 235 -5.83 3.22 24.28
CA LEU A 235 -4.44 3.13 23.86
C LEU A 235 -4.17 1.90 22.98
N LEU A 236 -4.76 0.75 23.32
CA LEU A 236 -4.69 -0.46 22.48
C LEU A 236 -5.32 -0.22 21.10
N ASN A 237 -6.46 0.47 21.04
CA ASN A 237 -7.11 0.78 19.76
C ASN A 237 -6.27 1.74 18.89
N ILE A 238 -5.69 2.78 19.49
CA ILE A 238 -4.76 3.69 18.78
C ILE A 238 -3.59 2.90 18.22
N GLY A 239 -2.95 2.07 19.07
CA GLY A 239 -1.82 1.23 18.67
C GLY A 239 -2.16 0.24 17.56
N PHE A 240 -3.38 -0.31 17.58
CA PHE A 240 -3.85 -1.22 16.54
C PHE A 240 -4.08 -0.51 15.19
N ILE A 241 -4.64 0.70 15.19
CA ILE A 241 -4.79 1.49 13.96
C ILE A 241 -3.41 1.84 13.40
N TRP A 242 -2.47 2.27 14.25
CA TRP A 242 -1.08 2.53 13.83
C TRP A 242 -0.41 1.27 13.26
N TYR A 243 -0.58 0.12 13.91
CA TYR A 243 -0.05 -1.16 13.45
C TYR A 243 -0.58 -1.52 12.06
N GLN A 244 -1.89 -1.38 11.83
CA GLN A 244 -2.49 -1.59 10.51
C GLN A 244 -1.94 -0.62 9.48
N THR A 245 -1.92 0.68 9.76
CA THR A 245 -1.38 1.68 8.82
C THR A 245 0.08 1.39 8.43
N LEU A 246 0.88 0.83 9.34
CA LEU A 246 2.27 0.47 9.06
C LEU A 246 2.45 -0.84 8.28
N HIS A 247 1.51 -1.78 8.37
CA HIS A 247 1.64 -3.10 7.74
C HIS A 247 0.69 -3.30 6.56
N SER A 248 -0.21 -2.36 6.30
CA SER A 248 -1.03 -2.37 5.10
C SER A 248 -0.16 -1.99 3.89
N PRO A 249 -0.07 -2.86 2.87
CA PRO A 249 0.55 -2.49 1.61
C PRO A 249 -0.20 -1.30 1.01
N HIS A 250 0.54 -0.24 0.67
CA HIS A 250 0.00 0.90 -0.05
C HIS A 250 -0.02 0.51 -1.53
N TYR A 251 -1.18 0.11 -2.04
CA TYR A 251 -1.34 -0.17 -3.47
C TYR A 251 -1.73 1.13 -4.17
N ALA A 252 -0.93 1.55 -5.16
CA ALA A 252 -1.29 2.66 -6.04
C ALA A 252 -2.62 2.33 -6.76
N PRO A 253 -3.69 3.13 -6.61
CA PRO A 253 -5.05 2.72 -7.02
C PRO A 253 -5.29 2.57 -8.54
N GLU A 254 -4.41 3.05 -9.41
CA GLU A 254 -4.74 3.25 -10.84
C GLU A 254 -3.64 2.86 -11.83
N ALA A 255 -2.47 2.42 -11.37
CA ALA A 255 -1.39 2.07 -12.27
C ALA A 255 -1.54 0.63 -12.76
N SER A 256 -1.66 0.43 -14.08
CA SER A 256 -1.44 -0.85 -14.74
C SER A 256 0.02 -1.27 -14.51
N LEU A 257 0.23 -2.03 -13.43
CA LEU A 257 1.54 -2.52 -12.99
C LEU A 257 2.22 -3.28 -14.14
N LEU A 258 3.38 -2.79 -14.59
CA LEU A 258 4.25 -3.48 -15.54
C LEU A 258 5.33 -4.23 -14.78
N GLN A 259 4.91 -5.19 -13.95
CA GLN A 259 5.84 -6.02 -13.17
C GLN A 259 6.17 -7.34 -13.88
N SER A 260 5.30 -7.80 -14.77
CA SER A 260 5.50 -9.05 -15.52
C SER A 260 5.68 -8.80 -17.03
N PRO A 261 6.40 -9.70 -17.72
CA PRO A 261 6.39 -9.76 -19.18
C PRO A 261 4.98 -9.85 -19.79
N THR A 262 3.99 -10.40 -19.08
CA THR A 262 2.58 -10.44 -19.55
C THR A 262 1.97 -9.05 -19.65
N ASP A 263 2.25 -8.19 -18.68
CA ASP A 263 1.75 -6.81 -18.65
C ASP A 263 2.40 -5.96 -19.76
N PHE A 264 3.66 -6.26 -20.10
CA PHE A 264 4.37 -5.66 -21.23
C PHE A 264 3.66 -5.87 -22.58
N TYR A 265 3.12 -7.05 -22.84
CA TYR A 265 2.39 -7.30 -24.10
C TYR A 265 0.99 -6.68 -24.10
N ARG A 266 0.33 -6.59 -22.94
CA ARG A 266 -0.93 -5.82 -22.81
C ARG A 266 -0.71 -4.35 -23.13
N TYR A 267 0.36 -3.77 -22.62
CA TYR A 267 0.74 -2.40 -22.96
C TYR A 267 0.97 -2.27 -24.46
N ARG A 268 1.76 -3.18 -25.05
CA ARG A 268 2.01 -3.18 -26.50
C ARG A 268 0.70 -3.23 -27.30
N SER A 269 -0.24 -4.10 -26.90
CA SER A 269 -1.56 -4.20 -27.55
C SER A 269 -2.44 -2.96 -27.32
N ALA A 270 -2.42 -2.37 -26.12
CA ALA A 270 -3.20 -1.18 -25.81
C ALA A 270 -2.70 0.04 -26.61
N VAL A 271 -1.38 0.17 -26.74
CA VAL A 271 -0.73 1.22 -27.53
C VAL A 271 -0.96 1.01 -29.02
N SER A 272 -0.92 -0.23 -29.53
CA SER A 272 -1.26 -0.51 -30.94
C SER A 272 -2.74 -0.30 -31.28
N LEU A 273 -3.64 -0.61 -30.34
CA LEU A 273 -5.08 -0.38 -30.48
C LEU A 273 -5.43 1.11 -30.51
N ASP A 274 -4.83 1.92 -29.62
CA ASP A 274 -5.05 3.37 -29.57
C ASP A 274 -4.46 4.11 -30.79
N ALA A 275 -3.44 3.51 -31.41
CA ALA A 275 -2.86 3.98 -32.67
C ALA A 275 -3.63 3.54 -33.93
N GLY A 276 -4.71 2.77 -33.80
CA GLY A 276 -5.59 2.40 -34.91
C GLY A 276 -5.06 1.33 -35.86
N GLU A 277 -4.20 0.40 -35.39
CA GLU A 277 -3.83 -0.76 -36.21
C GLU A 277 -4.99 -1.78 -36.29
N ASP A 278 -5.78 -1.73 -37.37
CA ASP A 278 -6.64 -2.84 -37.79
C ASP A 278 -5.76 -4.05 -38.12
N SER A 279 -5.76 -5.05 -37.23
CA SER A 279 -4.95 -6.27 -37.30
C SER A 279 -5.40 -7.30 -38.36
N ASP A 280 -5.88 -6.85 -39.52
CA ASP A 280 -6.39 -7.72 -40.60
C ASP A 280 -5.67 -7.55 -41.95
N SER A 281 -4.64 -6.70 -42.06
CA SER A 281 -3.86 -6.57 -43.30
C SER A 281 -2.50 -7.31 -43.24
N LEU A 282 -2.47 -8.47 -43.90
CA LEU A 282 -1.26 -9.13 -44.42
C LEU A 282 -0.40 -8.14 -45.24
N PRO A 283 0.92 -8.38 -45.40
CA PRO A 283 1.90 -7.36 -45.78
C PRO A 283 1.61 -6.84 -47.19
N ALA A 284 1.13 -5.60 -47.27
CA ALA A 284 0.99 -4.88 -48.52
C ALA A 284 2.35 -4.30 -48.91
N SER A 285 2.75 -4.69 -50.11
CA SER A 285 3.96 -4.35 -50.84
C SER A 285 4.01 -2.89 -51.31
N ASP A 286 3.94 -1.93 -50.39
CA ASP A 286 4.20 -0.51 -50.68
C ASP A 286 5.16 0.09 -49.63
N PRO A 287 6.30 0.69 -50.05
CA PRO A 287 7.30 1.23 -49.13
C PRO A 287 6.91 2.57 -48.48
N GLU A 288 5.78 3.17 -48.87
CA GLU A 288 5.30 4.44 -48.29
C GLU A 288 4.29 4.26 -47.13
N THR A 289 3.73 3.06 -46.92
CA THR A 289 2.84 2.75 -45.78
C THR A 289 3.56 2.11 -44.59
N ALA A 290 4.86 1.85 -44.70
CA ALA A 290 5.69 1.30 -43.62
C ALA A 290 6.01 2.32 -42.50
N ASP A 291 5.69 3.60 -42.68
CA ASP A 291 5.99 4.69 -41.74
C ASP A 291 4.93 4.87 -40.63
N ASN A 292 3.99 3.92 -40.50
CA ASN A 292 2.86 4.01 -39.57
C ASN A 292 2.94 3.04 -38.37
N ASP A 293 3.99 2.22 -38.27
CA ASP A 293 4.22 1.28 -37.15
C ASP A 293 4.81 2.03 -35.93
N ILE A 294 4.29 1.77 -34.73
CA ILE A 294 4.75 2.39 -33.50
C ILE A 294 6.15 1.87 -33.17
N GLN A 295 7.12 2.78 -33.09
CA GLN A 295 8.47 2.42 -32.70
C GLN A 295 8.56 2.24 -31.18
N PHE A 296 8.64 0.98 -30.76
CA PHE A 296 8.84 0.59 -29.38
C PHE A 296 10.33 0.59 -29.00
N ILE A 297 10.71 1.39 -28.00
CA ILE A 297 12.09 1.53 -27.53
C ILE A 297 12.25 0.92 -26.13
N PRO A 298 12.90 -0.24 -26.00
CA PRO A 298 13.24 -0.82 -24.69
C PRO A 298 14.16 0.13 -23.93
N THR A 299 13.73 0.54 -22.74
CA THR A 299 14.33 1.54 -21.88
C THR A 299 14.43 0.98 -20.46
N GLY A 300 15.62 0.98 -19.89
CA GLY A 300 15.86 0.58 -18.51
C GLY A 300 16.34 1.74 -17.65
N LEU A 301 16.09 1.64 -16.35
CA LEU A 301 16.37 2.65 -15.33
C LEU A 301 16.95 1.95 -14.09
N VAL A 302 18.05 2.48 -13.57
CA VAL A 302 18.61 2.09 -12.27
C VAL A 302 18.82 3.34 -11.43
N ILE A 303 18.22 3.35 -10.24
CA ILE A 303 18.39 4.40 -9.25
C ILE A 303 19.52 4.03 -8.30
N ARG A 304 20.48 4.95 -8.20
CA ARG A 304 21.64 4.84 -7.30
C ARG A 304 21.38 5.53 -5.96
N SER A 305 20.79 6.72 -6.00
CA SER A 305 20.55 7.51 -4.79
C SER A 305 19.26 8.31 -4.91
N LEU A 306 18.62 8.52 -3.77
CA LEU A 306 17.47 9.39 -3.63
C LEU A 306 17.57 10.16 -2.31
N GLU A 307 17.43 11.49 -2.37
CA GLU A 307 17.52 12.37 -1.20
C GLU A 307 16.37 13.39 -1.22
N PHE A 308 15.72 13.58 -0.07
CA PHE A 308 14.70 14.62 0.12
C PHE A 308 15.36 15.97 0.41
N GLU A 309 15.08 16.98 -0.40
CA GLU A 309 15.49 18.36 -0.11
C GLU A 309 14.40 19.12 0.66
N THR A 310 13.14 18.84 0.34
CA THR A 310 11.96 19.31 1.09
C THR A 310 10.93 18.16 1.18
N ALA A 311 9.74 18.41 1.74
CA ALA A 311 8.70 17.38 1.80
C ALA A 311 8.22 16.93 0.40
N ASP A 312 8.28 17.81 -0.60
CA ASP A 312 7.74 17.59 -1.97
C ASP A 312 8.81 17.63 -3.07
N THR A 313 10.08 17.86 -2.70
CA THR A 313 11.18 17.99 -3.66
C THR A 313 12.30 17.03 -3.29
N PHE A 314 12.72 16.22 -4.25
CA PHE A 314 13.75 15.21 -4.04
C PHE A 314 14.70 15.14 -5.23
N LYS A 315 15.94 14.76 -4.93
CA LYS A 315 17.02 14.54 -5.89
C LYS A 315 17.19 13.06 -6.12
N VAL A 316 17.26 12.67 -7.38
CA VAL A 316 17.44 11.28 -7.80
C VAL A 316 18.65 11.20 -8.71
N SER A 317 19.57 10.27 -8.44
CA SER A 317 20.68 9.97 -9.35
C SER A 317 20.65 8.52 -9.78
N GLY A 318 21.11 8.26 -11.00
CA GLY A 318 21.05 6.93 -11.55
C GLY A 318 21.57 6.83 -12.98
N TYR A 319 21.22 5.72 -13.62
CA TYR A 319 21.54 5.42 -15.01
C TYR A 319 20.25 5.08 -15.75
N ILE A 320 20.14 5.59 -16.96
CA ILE A 320 19.07 5.26 -17.89
C ILE A 320 19.70 4.76 -19.18
N TRP A 321 19.15 3.71 -19.78
CA TRP A 321 19.67 3.15 -21.02
C TRP A 321 18.55 2.69 -21.94
N GLN A 322 18.88 2.62 -23.23
CA GLN A 322 18.01 2.14 -24.28
C GLN A 322 18.72 1.03 -25.07
N ARG A 323 17.93 0.08 -25.60
CA ARG A 323 18.44 -1.06 -26.36
C ARG A 323 17.88 -1.10 -27.78
N ALA A 324 18.76 -1.43 -28.74
CA ALA A 324 18.41 -1.60 -30.15
C ALA A 324 17.42 -2.75 -30.40
N ARG A 325 16.52 -2.58 -31.38
CA ARG A 325 15.75 -3.68 -31.94
C ARG A 325 16.66 -4.58 -32.79
N ARG A 326 16.38 -5.89 -32.80
CA ARG A 326 17.17 -6.88 -33.55
C ARG A 326 17.00 -6.64 -35.07
N GLY A 327 18.07 -6.23 -35.74
CA GLY A 327 18.09 -5.95 -37.19
C GLY A 327 18.45 -4.51 -37.56
N GLU A 328 18.37 -3.59 -36.60
CA GLU A 328 18.85 -2.21 -36.76
C GLU A 328 20.34 -2.12 -36.39
N SER A 329 21.15 -1.60 -37.31
CA SER A 329 22.60 -1.49 -37.11
C SER A 329 23.00 -0.24 -36.30
N GLU A 330 22.09 0.72 -36.13
CA GLU A 330 22.33 1.98 -35.41
C GLU A 330 21.16 2.31 -34.49
N VAL A 331 21.46 2.48 -33.19
CA VAL A 331 20.56 3.15 -32.24
C VAL A 331 20.92 4.62 -32.24
N THR A 332 20.00 5.47 -32.69
CA THR A 332 20.07 6.89 -32.34
C THR A 332 19.40 7.01 -30.97
N TRP A 333 20.15 7.36 -29.93
CA TRP A 333 19.60 7.68 -28.61
C TRP A 333 18.36 8.57 -28.75
N THR A 334 17.22 8.07 -28.30
CA THR A 334 15.99 8.86 -28.27
C THR A 334 16.00 9.66 -26.98
N PRO A 335 16.05 10.99 -27.04
CA PRO A 335 16.00 11.81 -25.84
C PRO A 335 14.73 11.54 -25.04
N ILE A 336 14.84 11.61 -23.72
CA ILE A 336 13.75 11.33 -22.78
C ILE A 336 13.45 12.62 -22.04
N PHE A 337 12.20 13.05 -22.10
CA PHE A 337 11.65 14.15 -21.34
C PHE A 337 11.10 13.64 -20.01
N PHE A 338 11.32 14.40 -18.94
CA PHE A 338 10.79 14.12 -17.60
C PHE A 338 9.78 15.20 -17.19
N PRO A 339 8.46 14.98 -17.37
CA PRO A 339 7.43 15.99 -17.12
C PRO A 339 7.41 16.57 -15.70
N ASN A 340 7.81 15.78 -14.70
CA ASN A 340 7.84 16.16 -13.29
C ASN A 340 9.22 16.65 -12.81
N ALA A 341 10.18 16.84 -13.72
CA ALA A 341 11.49 17.36 -13.39
C ALA A 341 11.52 18.88 -13.36
N VAL A 342 12.08 19.43 -12.29
CA VAL A 342 12.46 20.84 -12.16
C VAL A 342 13.76 21.09 -12.92
N SER A 343 14.69 20.14 -12.87
CA SER A 343 15.97 20.21 -13.59
C SER A 343 16.52 18.82 -13.85
N VAL A 344 17.18 18.66 -15.00
CA VAL A 344 17.86 17.42 -15.40
C VAL A 344 19.30 17.75 -15.72
N THR A 345 20.24 17.05 -15.08
CA THR A 345 21.67 17.12 -15.40
C THR A 345 22.11 15.77 -15.96
N TRP A 346 22.56 15.77 -17.21
CA TRP A 346 23.09 14.58 -17.87
C TRP A 346 24.59 14.44 -17.61
N GLY A 347 25.02 13.25 -17.21
CA GLY A 347 26.43 12.89 -17.09
C GLY A 347 26.93 12.05 -18.26
N ASN A 348 27.94 11.22 -18.01
CA ASN A 348 28.66 10.50 -19.04
C ASN A 348 27.77 9.47 -19.76
N SER A 349 27.90 9.41 -21.08
CA SER A 349 27.30 8.34 -21.87
C SER A 349 28.15 7.07 -21.83
N PHE A 350 27.49 5.93 -21.69
CA PHE A 350 28.08 4.61 -21.84
C PHE A 350 27.35 3.85 -22.95
N GLY A 351 28.01 2.86 -23.54
CA GLY A 351 27.41 2.03 -24.57
C GLY A 351 28.34 0.94 -25.06
N GLY A 352 27.77 -0.09 -25.67
CA GLY A 352 28.51 -1.25 -26.15
C GLY A 352 27.68 -2.18 -27.01
N HIS A 353 28.35 -3.16 -27.61
CA HIS A 353 27.72 -4.24 -28.37
C HIS A 353 27.57 -5.47 -27.47
N LEU A 354 26.34 -5.98 -27.34
CA LEU A 354 26.03 -7.19 -26.57
C LEU A 354 25.21 -8.15 -27.45
N ASN A 355 25.77 -9.31 -27.80
CA ASN A 355 25.08 -10.46 -28.43
C ASN A 355 24.02 -10.07 -29.50
N GLN A 356 24.42 -9.30 -30.52
CA GLN A 356 23.58 -8.79 -31.64
C GLN A 356 22.69 -7.56 -31.35
N SER A 357 22.83 -6.93 -30.17
CA SER A 357 22.12 -5.70 -29.80
C SER A 357 23.10 -4.60 -29.35
N ARG A 358 22.84 -3.34 -29.70
CA ARG A 358 23.61 -2.19 -29.20
C ARG A 358 22.87 -1.56 -28.02
N ILE A 359 23.59 -1.26 -26.95
CA ILE A 359 23.07 -0.59 -25.76
C ILE A 359 23.70 0.80 -25.70
N GLN A 360 22.89 1.82 -25.39
CA GLN A 360 23.35 3.18 -25.14
C GLN A 360 22.64 3.72 -23.90
N GLY A 361 23.39 4.30 -22.97
CA GLY A 361 22.84 4.88 -21.76
C GLY A 361 23.63 6.06 -21.27
N ARG A 362 23.08 6.77 -20.28
CA ARG A 362 23.67 7.95 -19.65
C ARG A 362 23.40 7.93 -18.16
N SER A 363 24.32 8.48 -17.37
CA SER A 363 24.02 8.83 -15.99
C SER A 363 23.19 10.11 -15.93
N PHE A 364 22.31 10.23 -14.94
CA PHE A 364 21.52 11.44 -14.72
C PHE A 364 21.53 11.86 -13.24
N GLU A 365 21.27 13.15 -13.04
CA GLU A 365 20.82 13.72 -11.77
C GLU A 365 19.55 14.52 -12.05
N LEU A 366 18.44 14.11 -11.43
CA LEU A 366 17.12 14.68 -11.57
C LEU A 366 16.74 15.38 -10.27
N ARG A 367 16.21 16.59 -10.37
CA ARG A 367 15.48 17.25 -9.29
C ARG A 367 13.99 17.17 -9.62
N LEU A 368 13.24 16.40 -8.85
CA LEU A 368 11.82 16.16 -9.07
C LEU A 368 11.01 16.95 -8.03
N LYS A 369 9.85 17.47 -8.45
CA LYS A 369 8.88 18.09 -7.54
C LYS A 369 7.53 17.41 -7.73
N GLN A 370 7.01 16.81 -6.67
CA GLN A 370 5.75 16.09 -6.68
C GLN A 370 4.90 16.49 -5.48
N GLN A 371 3.60 16.63 -5.69
CA GLN A 371 2.67 16.93 -4.62
C GLN A 371 2.35 15.64 -3.87
N LEU A 372 2.95 15.47 -2.69
CA LEU A 372 2.75 14.29 -1.83
C LEU A 372 1.69 14.57 -0.75
N GLU A 373 1.03 13.52 -0.27
CA GLU A 373 -0.07 13.63 0.70
C GLU A 373 0.43 13.47 2.14
N HIS A 374 0.85 14.58 2.74
CA HIS A 374 1.52 14.55 4.05
C HIS A 374 0.60 14.41 5.28
N TYR A 375 -0.72 14.38 5.13
CA TYR A 375 -1.66 14.42 6.25
C TYR A 375 -1.42 13.31 7.29
N ALA A 376 -0.96 12.14 6.82
CA ALA A 376 -0.66 10.96 7.63
C ALA A 376 0.68 11.05 8.38
N TYR A 377 1.47 12.12 8.21
CA TYR A 377 2.78 12.26 8.84
C TYR A 377 2.69 12.11 10.37
N PRO A 378 3.50 11.22 10.99
CA PRO A 378 4.67 10.51 10.45
C PRO A 378 4.43 9.03 10.12
N LEU A 379 3.18 8.60 10.05
CA LEU A 379 2.77 7.24 9.68
C LEU A 379 2.51 7.13 8.18
N ASN A 380 3.09 8.01 7.37
CA ASN A 380 2.85 8.10 5.95
C ASN A 380 3.65 7.08 5.13
N ALA A 381 3.03 6.65 4.05
CA ALA A 381 3.63 5.97 2.91
C ALA A 381 3.42 6.87 1.70
N GLU A 382 4.42 6.93 0.82
CA GLU A 382 4.41 7.78 -0.36
C GLU A 382 4.78 6.95 -1.58
N ASN A 383 4.22 7.31 -2.73
CA ASN A 383 4.62 6.79 -4.02
C ASN A 383 5.39 7.88 -4.77
N LEU A 384 6.67 7.65 -5.01
CA LEU A 384 7.49 8.55 -5.81
C LEU A 384 7.48 8.08 -7.26
N GLU A 385 7.08 8.96 -8.18
CA GLU A 385 7.01 8.62 -9.60
C GLU A 385 8.12 9.34 -10.39
N ILE A 386 8.72 8.65 -11.35
CA ILE A 386 9.59 9.24 -12.37
C ILE A 386 8.90 9.06 -13.71
N ARG A 387 8.40 10.15 -14.27
CA ARG A 387 7.63 10.16 -15.52
C ARG A 387 8.59 10.30 -16.70
N MET A 388 8.46 9.47 -17.71
CA MET A 388 9.33 9.44 -18.88
C MET A 388 8.51 9.43 -20.17
N ILE A 389 8.78 10.41 -21.04
CA ILE A 389 8.15 10.56 -22.36
C ILE A 389 9.27 10.64 -23.42
N PRO A 390 9.16 9.96 -24.57
CA PRO A 390 10.15 10.06 -25.64
C PRO A 390 10.09 11.41 -26.35
N GLU A 391 11.22 11.94 -26.79
CA GLU A 391 11.31 13.11 -27.68
C GLU A 391 11.78 12.71 -29.09
N PRO A 392 11.18 13.22 -30.18
CA PRO A 392 10.02 14.12 -30.19
C PRO A 392 8.71 13.36 -29.91
N ALA A 393 7.94 13.81 -28.92
CA ALA A 393 6.69 13.16 -28.50
C ALA A 393 5.56 13.27 -29.54
N PHE A 394 5.64 14.26 -30.45
CA PHE A 394 4.51 14.71 -31.28
C PHE A 394 4.65 14.42 -32.79
N THR A 395 5.78 13.86 -33.22
CA THR A 395 6.11 13.76 -34.66
C THR A 395 6.35 12.33 -35.13
N ARG A 396 6.68 11.42 -34.21
CA ARG A 396 6.85 10.00 -34.48
C ARG A 396 6.07 9.23 -33.42
N ARG A 397 5.32 8.20 -33.83
CA ARG A 397 4.64 7.27 -32.91
C ARG A 397 5.70 6.42 -32.21
N VAL A 398 6.37 7.00 -31.20
CA VAL A 398 7.42 6.34 -30.40
C VAL A 398 6.88 6.09 -29.00
N ALA A 399 7.09 4.88 -28.49
CA ALA A 399 6.69 4.50 -27.14
C ALA A 399 7.88 3.87 -26.39
N LEU A 400 8.10 4.32 -25.15
CA LEU A 400 9.13 3.75 -24.27
C LEU A 400 8.60 2.50 -23.59
N LEU A 401 9.33 1.39 -23.66
CA LEU A 401 8.97 0.14 -23.00
C LEU A 401 9.98 -0.17 -21.90
N PRO A 402 9.56 -0.67 -20.73
CA PRO A 402 10.52 -1.07 -19.72
C PRO A 402 11.33 -2.28 -20.20
N GLU A 403 12.66 -2.20 -20.14
CA GLU A 403 13.55 -3.32 -20.48
C GLU A 403 13.62 -4.33 -19.31
N LEU A 404 12.51 -5.01 -19.03
CA LEU A 404 12.38 -5.92 -17.89
C LEU A 404 13.40 -7.08 -17.92
N GLU A 405 13.84 -7.50 -19.12
CA GLU A 405 14.81 -8.59 -19.30
C GLU A 405 16.22 -8.27 -18.79
N SER A 406 16.56 -6.98 -18.60
CA SER A 406 17.89 -6.58 -18.14
C SER A 406 18.05 -6.60 -16.61
N TYR A 407 16.97 -6.81 -15.86
CA TYR A 407 17.01 -6.87 -14.40
C TYR A 407 17.15 -8.33 -13.93
N ARG A 408 18.12 -8.56 -13.02
CA ARG A 408 18.32 -9.89 -12.42
C ARG A 408 17.19 -10.29 -11.47
N ASN A 409 16.59 -9.31 -10.80
CA ASN A 409 15.50 -9.51 -9.86
C ASN A 409 14.26 -8.78 -10.40
N ILE A 410 13.39 -9.53 -11.07
CA ILE A 410 12.03 -9.08 -11.38
C ILE A 410 11.20 -9.39 -10.13
N GLY A 411 10.89 -8.36 -9.35
CA GLY A 411 10.26 -8.51 -8.05
C GLY A 411 10.18 -7.16 -7.31
N THR A 412 10.12 -7.19 -5.98
CA THR A 412 9.78 -6.02 -5.16
C THR A 412 10.76 -4.85 -5.29
N GLN A 413 12.03 -5.02 -5.65
CA GLN A 413 13.01 -3.93 -5.69
C GLN A 413 13.75 -3.85 -7.04
N MET A 414 12.98 -3.77 -8.14
CA MET A 414 13.51 -3.62 -9.48
C MET A 414 14.13 -2.23 -9.70
N GLY A 415 15.25 -2.16 -10.41
CA GLY A 415 15.85 -0.88 -10.81
C GLY A 415 16.46 -0.07 -9.66
N LEU A 416 16.81 -0.72 -8.55
CA LEU A 416 17.51 -0.10 -7.42
C LEU A 416 18.91 -0.70 -7.28
N GLU A 417 19.89 0.14 -6.91
CA GLU A 417 21.26 -0.32 -6.64
C GLU A 417 21.32 -1.24 -5.40
N PRO A 418 22.20 -2.26 -5.36
CA PRO A 418 22.38 -3.09 -4.17
C PRO A 418 22.74 -2.24 -2.95
N GLY A 419 21.98 -2.39 -1.86
CA GLY A 419 22.16 -1.60 -0.65
C GLY A 419 21.53 -0.20 -0.70
N PHE A 420 20.70 0.09 -1.71
CA PHE A 420 19.94 1.33 -1.80
C PHE A 420 19.16 1.59 -0.50
N PHE A 421 19.39 2.75 0.09
CA PHE A 421 18.69 3.21 1.27
C PHE A 421 18.34 4.69 1.14
N ILE A 422 17.26 5.08 1.79
CA ILE A 422 16.81 6.46 1.88
C ILE A 422 16.70 6.78 3.37
N ASP A 423 17.31 7.87 3.80
CA ASP A 423 17.35 8.25 5.20
C ASP A 423 15.94 8.47 5.77
N GLY A 424 15.61 7.74 6.84
CA GLY A 424 14.29 7.80 7.48
C GLY A 424 13.17 7.05 6.75
N TRP A 425 13.45 6.39 5.63
CA TRP A 425 12.45 5.66 4.84
C TRP A 425 12.82 4.18 4.65
N ARG A 426 11.80 3.37 4.43
CA ARG A 426 11.90 1.96 4.03
C ARG A 426 11.32 1.85 2.64
N VAL A 427 12.09 1.29 1.71
CA VAL A 427 11.59 0.96 0.38
C VAL A 427 10.71 -0.27 0.48
N MET A 428 9.45 -0.13 0.08
CA MET A 428 8.47 -1.20 0.08
C MET A 428 8.55 -1.96 -1.24
N GLN A 429 8.39 -1.23 -2.35
CA GLN A 429 8.54 -1.80 -3.68
C GLN A 429 8.95 -0.77 -4.74
N SER A 430 9.45 -1.22 -5.88
CA SER A 430 9.69 -0.43 -7.08
C SER A 430 9.25 -1.18 -8.34
N TYR A 431 8.58 -0.46 -9.24
CA TYR A 431 7.95 -1.05 -10.42
C TYR A 431 7.74 -0.04 -11.53
N PHE A 432 7.66 -0.54 -12.77
CA PHE A 432 7.21 0.28 -13.90
C PHE A 432 5.68 0.28 -13.98
N SER A 433 5.10 1.38 -14.41
CA SER A 433 3.72 1.46 -14.86
C SER A 433 3.64 2.29 -16.13
N TYR A 434 2.50 2.21 -16.82
CA TYR A 434 2.23 3.09 -17.94
C TYR A 434 0.99 3.93 -17.67
N ALA A 435 0.98 5.11 -18.27
CA ALA A 435 -0.20 5.95 -18.34
C ALA A 435 -0.28 6.58 -19.73
N PHE A 436 -1.49 6.94 -20.12
CA PHE A 436 -1.72 7.76 -21.29
C PHE A 436 -1.85 9.21 -20.80
N TYR A 437 -0.91 10.06 -21.19
CA TYR A 437 -0.91 11.47 -20.82
C TYR A 437 -1.52 12.29 -21.95
N GLU A 438 -2.70 12.86 -21.68
CA GLU A 438 -3.34 13.83 -22.56
C GLU A 438 -2.82 15.23 -22.23
N PRO A 439 -2.04 15.88 -23.11
CA PRO A 439 -1.59 17.23 -22.86
C PRO A 439 -2.80 18.19 -22.88
N PRO A 440 -2.82 19.24 -22.03
CA PRO A 440 -3.93 20.20 -21.99
C PRO A 440 -4.02 21.08 -23.25
N THR A 441 -3.01 21.04 -24.12
CA THR A 441 -2.97 21.79 -25.37
C THR A 441 -2.37 20.92 -26.48
N ASP A 442 -2.73 21.22 -27.73
CA ASP A 442 -2.18 20.60 -28.94
C ASP A 442 -0.83 21.21 -29.37
N PHE A 443 -0.25 22.08 -28.54
CA PHE A 443 0.96 22.87 -28.82
C PHE A 443 0.93 23.62 -30.17
N GLY A 444 -0.28 23.91 -30.70
CA GLY A 444 -0.46 24.55 -32.01
C GLY A 444 -0.18 23.63 -33.21
N ALA A 445 -0.06 22.32 -33.00
CA ALA A 445 0.13 21.35 -34.08
C ALA A 445 -1.23 20.89 -34.65
N LEU A 446 -1.59 21.43 -35.82
CA LEU A 446 -2.86 21.14 -36.53
C LEU A 446 -3.13 19.65 -36.83
N SER A 447 -2.11 18.78 -36.77
CA SER A 447 -2.24 17.34 -37.06
C SER A 447 -2.68 16.48 -35.87
N LEU A 448 -2.62 16.99 -34.64
CA LEU A 448 -3.09 16.25 -33.44
C LEU A 448 -4.61 16.30 -33.28
N SER A 449 -5.29 17.19 -34.00
CA SER A 449 -6.74 17.41 -33.97
C SER A 449 -7.54 16.58 -34.98
N ALA A 450 -6.88 15.75 -35.80
CA ALA A 450 -7.54 15.01 -36.89
C ALA A 450 -7.93 13.56 -36.52
N ASP A 451 -7.21 12.92 -35.59
CA ASP A 451 -7.53 11.57 -35.07
C ASP A 451 -7.77 11.65 -33.56
N ASN A 452 -8.84 11.00 -33.09
CA ASN A 452 -9.43 11.12 -31.75
C ASN A 452 -8.57 10.62 -30.56
N SER A 453 -7.26 10.40 -30.71
CA SER A 453 -6.36 9.95 -29.63
C SER A 453 -5.08 10.80 -29.57
N SER A 454 -5.15 11.94 -28.89
CA SER A 454 -4.00 12.83 -28.58
C SER A 454 -3.20 12.40 -27.35
N ALA A 455 -3.47 11.20 -26.83
CA ALA A 455 -2.85 10.64 -25.65
C ALA A 455 -1.40 10.18 -25.94
N LEU A 456 -0.44 10.72 -25.19
CA LEU A 456 0.96 10.32 -25.28
C LEU A 456 1.23 9.10 -24.39
N PRO A 457 1.87 8.04 -24.88
CA PRO A 457 2.30 6.93 -24.05
C PRO A 457 3.40 7.38 -23.09
N GLU A 458 3.12 7.33 -21.80
CA GLU A 458 4.04 7.70 -20.73
C GLU A 458 4.48 6.47 -19.95
N LEU A 459 5.81 6.29 -19.85
CA LEU A 459 6.40 5.27 -18.99
C LEU A 459 6.70 5.89 -17.62
N ARG A 460 6.21 5.27 -16.56
CA ARG A 460 6.46 5.69 -15.17
C ARG A 460 7.30 4.65 -14.47
N PHE A 461 8.29 5.11 -13.70
CA PHE A 461 8.97 4.30 -12.70
C PHE A 461 8.51 4.75 -11.32
N ASN A 462 7.94 3.83 -10.56
CA ASN A 462 7.32 4.11 -9.28
C ASN A 462 8.16 3.49 -8.16
N LEU A 463 8.27 4.20 -7.06
CA LEU A 463 8.98 3.78 -5.87
C LEU A 463 8.10 4.03 -4.64
N ASP A 464 7.55 2.95 -4.09
CA ASP A 464 6.78 2.99 -2.86
C ASP A 464 7.72 2.99 -1.66
N ILE A 465 7.57 4.02 -0.83
CA ILE A 465 8.35 4.22 0.36
C ILE A 465 7.45 4.39 1.58
N GLN A 466 7.92 3.94 2.72
CA GLN A 466 7.22 4.06 4.00
C GLN A 466 8.15 4.65 5.06
N ARG A 467 7.65 5.61 5.84
CA ARG A 467 8.45 6.28 6.86
C ARG A 467 8.82 5.31 8.00
N ARG A 468 10.08 5.36 8.46
CA ARG A 468 10.53 4.60 9.63
C ARG A 468 10.22 5.37 10.91
N LEU A 469 9.46 4.76 11.82
CA LEU A 469 9.01 5.42 13.06
C LEU A 469 10.05 5.52 14.17
N TRP A 470 11.16 4.78 14.09
CA TRP A 470 12.13 4.66 15.19
C TRP A 470 13.02 5.90 15.41
N GLY A 471 12.97 6.89 14.52
CA GLY A 471 13.77 8.13 14.61
C GLY A 471 13.01 9.30 15.24
N SER A 472 13.22 10.49 14.68
CA SER A 472 12.36 11.69 14.73
C SER A 472 11.18 11.61 15.70
N PHE A 473 10.09 11.06 15.17
CA PHE A 473 8.79 11.00 15.82
C PHE A 473 8.79 10.43 17.24
N LEU A 474 9.56 9.38 17.53
CA LEU A 474 9.51 8.73 18.84
C LEU A 474 10.00 9.68 19.94
N VAL A 475 10.99 10.52 19.63
CA VAL A 475 11.50 11.55 20.55
C VAL A 475 10.43 12.61 20.79
N GLU A 476 9.76 13.12 19.75
CA GLU A 476 8.71 14.13 19.93
C GLU A 476 7.49 13.55 20.66
N LEU A 477 7.12 12.28 20.39
CA LEU A 477 6.04 11.59 21.09
C LEU A 477 6.37 11.42 22.58
N MET A 478 7.61 11.05 22.90
CA MET A 478 8.07 10.98 24.30
C MET A 478 7.99 12.34 25.00
N ALA A 479 8.31 13.44 24.29
CA ALA A 479 8.15 14.79 24.82
C ALA A 479 6.68 15.12 25.12
N LEU A 480 5.76 14.81 24.20
CA LEU A 480 4.32 14.99 24.39
C LEU A 480 3.80 14.20 25.59
N VAL A 481 4.16 12.92 25.69
CA VAL A 481 3.79 12.05 26.83
C VAL A 481 4.35 12.60 28.14
N THR A 482 5.59 13.12 28.12
CA THR A 482 6.22 13.74 29.30
C THR A 482 5.45 14.98 29.75
N VAL A 483 5.04 15.85 28.83
CA VAL A 483 4.23 17.03 29.16
C VAL A 483 2.87 16.62 29.75
N LEU A 484 2.19 15.63 29.16
CA LEU A 484 0.92 15.11 29.69
C LEU A 484 1.10 14.51 31.10
N MET A 485 2.17 13.75 31.33
CA MET A 485 2.49 13.19 32.66
C MET A 485 2.77 14.26 33.71
N LEU A 486 3.55 15.29 33.36
CA LEU A 486 3.85 16.42 34.24
C LEU A 486 2.58 17.23 34.54
N LEU A 487 1.77 17.50 33.51
CA LEU A 487 0.49 18.18 33.67
C LEU A 487 -0.46 17.38 34.58
N PHE A 488 -0.52 16.06 34.40
CA PHE A 488 -1.29 15.18 35.27
C PHE A 488 -0.78 15.21 36.72
N THR A 489 0.53 15.26 36.92
CA THR A 489 1.13 15.37 38.26
C THR A 489 0.72 16.66 38.96
N VAL A 490 0.76 17.79 38.25
CA VAL A 490 0.25 19.08 38.74
C VAL A 490 -1.24 18.96 39.08
N PHE A 491 -2.04 18.39 38.17
CA PHE A 491 -3.48 18.22 38.33
C PHE A 491 -3.87 17.35 39.54
N VAL A 492 -3.13 16.26 39.80
CA VAL A 492 -3.38 15.35 40.92
C VAL A 492 -3.05 15.99 42.26
N ARG A 493 -1.97 16.79 42.35
CA ARG A 493 -1.55 17.47 43.58
C ARG A 493 -2.60 18.44 44.10
N THR A 494 -3.29 19.10 43.20
CA THR A 494 -4.33 20.08 43.54
C THR A 494 -5.63 19.44 44.00
N THR A 495 -6.06 19.77 45.22
CA THR A 495 -7.30 19.30 45.83
C THR A 495 -8.15 20.45 46.31
N HIS A 496 -9.47 20.30 46.23
CA HIS A 496 -10.44 21.30 46.71
C HIS A 496 -10.20 21.75 48.16
N ASP A 497 -9.87 20.82 49.07
CA ASP A 497 -9.59 21.11 50.48
C ASP A 497 -8.44 22.12 50.68
N GLN A 498 -7.53 22.23 49.71
CA GLN A 498 -6.39 23.15 49.73
C GLN A 498 -6.53 24.28 48.69
N ALA A 499 -7.68 24.40 48.01
CA ALA A 499 -7.89 25.37 46.92
C ALA A 499 -7.57 26.82 47.33
N HIS A 500 -7.89 27.18 48.57
CA HIS A 500 -7.66 28.50 49.15
C HIS A 500 -6.18 28.83 49.42
N LEU A 501 -5.29 27.83 49.43
CA LEU A 501 -3.85 28.00 49.65
C LEU A 501 -3.08 28.30 48.36
N TYR A 502 -3.68 28.02 47.19
CA TYR A 502 -2.99 28.21 45.92
C TYR A 502 -3.08 29.67 45.47
N ARG A 503 -1.92 30.30 45.28
CA ARG A 503 -1.85 31.59 44.61
C ARG A 503 -2.01 31.37 43.09
N PRO A 504 -2.48 32.37 42.33
CA PRO A 504 -2.56 32.27 40.88
C PRO A 504 -1.23 31.80 40.24
N LEU A 505 -0.08 32.25 40.78
CA LEU A 505 1.23 31.88 40.26
C LEU A 505 1.60 30.40 40.49
N ASP A 506 1.10 29.77 41.56
CA ASP A 506 1.31 28.35 41.85
C ASP A 506 0.60 27.45 40.84
N ILE A 507 -0.40 28.01 40.16
CA ILE A 507 -1.26 27.34 39.17
C ILE A 507 -0.78 27.63 37.75
N PHE A 508 -0.61 28.91 37.42
CA PHE A 508 -0.22 29.35 36.07
C PHE A 508 1.26 29.10 35.77
N GLY A 509 2.14 29.13 36.79
CA GLY A 509 3.57 28.89 36.63
C GLY A 509 3.88 27.55 35.97
N PRO A 510 3.43 26.41 36.52
CA PRO A 510 3.63 25.10 35.90
C PRO A 510 3.00 24.96 34.52
N VAL A 511 1.79 25.52 34.33
CA VAL A 511 1.08 25.48 33.04
C VAL A 511 1.86 26.24 31.95
N ILE A 512 2.31 27.45 32.24
CA ILE A 512 3.13 28.26 31.31
C ILE A 512 4.48 27.57 31.06
N GLY A 513 5.10 27.04 32.11
CA GLY A 513 6.38 26.33 32.03
C GLY A 513 6.33 25.07 31.17
N LEU A 514 5.19 24.39 31.09
CA LEU A 514 4.97 23.25 30.20
C LEU A 514 4.57 23.67 28.78
N TYR A 515 3.83 24.77 28.63
CA TYR A 515 3.37 25.26 27.34
C TYR A 515 4.50 25.79 26.45
N PHE A 516 5.46 26.52 27.01
CA PHE A 516 6.52 27.15 26.20
C PHE A 516 7.46 26.15 25.50
N PRO A 517 8.01 25.12 26.18
CA PRO A 517 8.80 24.08 25.52
C PRO A 517 8.00 23.31 24.47
N LEU A 518 6.71 23.08 24.74
CA LEU A 518 5.81 22.40 23.81
C LEU A 518 5.59 23.22 22.53
N LEU A 519 5.40 24.53 22.65
CA LEU A 519 5.27 25.45 21.50
C LEU A 519 6.55 25.47 20.66
N LEU A 520 7.72 25.50 21.30
CA LEU A 520 9.00 25.44 20.59
C LEU A 520 9.19 24.10 19.87
N ALA A 521 8.80 22.99 20.49
CA ALA A 521 8.85 21.66 19.87
C ALA A 521 7.92 21.59 18.64
N HIS A 522 6.69 22.09 18.75
CA HIS A 522 5.76 22.16 17.63
C HIS A 522 6.29 23.02 16.48
N ALA A 523 6.87 24.18 16.79
CA ALA A 523 7.46 25.08 15.79
C ALA A 523 8.61 24.42 15.02
N ARG A 524 9.46 23.62 15.69
CA ARG A 524 10.55 22.88 15.04
C ARG A 524 10.03 21.82 14.05
N VAL A 525 9.00 21.07 14.44
CA VAL A 525 8.37 20.09 13.53
C VAL A 525 7.82 20.80 12.29
N ARG A 526 7.12 21.93 12.46
CA ARG A 526 6.56 22.68 11.33
C ARG A 526 7.65 23.32 10.46
N GLN A 527 8.75 23.77 11.03
CA GLN A 527 9.91 24.29 10.28
C GLN A 527 10.55 23.23 9.38
N SER A 528 10.52 21.94 9.77
CA SER A 528 11.01 20.86 8.92
C SER A 528 10.10 20.54 7.72
N MET A 529 8.86 21.04 7.74
CA MET A 529 7.79 20.74 6.77
C MET A 529 7.23 22.00 6.11
N LEU A 530 8.05 23.05 5.95
CA LEU A 530 7.60 24.36 5.46
C LEU A 530 6.95 24.35 4.06
N SER A 531 7.15 23.32 3.24
CA SER A 531 6.48 23.18 1.93
C SER A 531 5.05 22.65 2.02
N VAL A 532 4.63 22.17 3.19
CA VAL A 532 3.31 21.56 3.40
C VAL A 532 2.36 22.58 4.02
N GLU A 533 1.30 22.95 3.29
CA GLU A 533 0.27 23.87 3.81
C GLU A 533 -0.78 23.14 4.66
N GLN A 534 -0.96 21.84 4.45
CA GLN A 534 -1.98 21.02 5.13
C GLN A 534 -1.68 20.79 6.62
N LEU A 535 -2.72 20.46 7.40
CA LEU A 535 -2.60 20.02 8.80
C LEU A 535 -2.09 18.58 8.86
N LEU A 536 -1.06 18.34 9.65
CA LEU A 536 -0.45 17.03 9.84
C LEU A 536 -1.11 16.29 11.02
N TYR A 537 -1.12 14.95 11.01
CA TYR A 537 -1.57 14.17 12.17
C TYR A 537 -0.87 14.58 13.47
N VAL A 538 0.44 14.85 13.41
CA VAL A 538 1.22 15.33 14.56
C VAL A 538 0.75 16.69 15.08
N ASP A 539 0.26 17.59 14.21
CA ASP A 539 -0.25 18.91 14.60
C ASP A 539 -1.47 18.75 15.51
N TYR A 540 -2.35 17.78 15.20
CA TYR A 540 -3.49 17.45 16.06
C TYR A 540 -3.05 16.92 17.43
N LEU A 541 -1.98 16.13 17.52
CA LEU A 541 -1.46 15.66 18.81
C LEU A 541 -1.00 16.85 19.68
N TYR A 542 -0.28 17.82 19.10
CA TYR A 542 0.09 19.05 19.79
C TYR A 542 -1.15 19.85 20.22
N MET A 543 -2.14 20.01 19.34
CA MET A 543 -3.41 20.70 19.65
C MET A 543 -4.16 20.04 20.81
N ILE A 544 -4.20 18.72 20.88
CA ILE A 544 -4.81 17.96 21.99
C ILE A 544 -4.07 18.25 23.30
N VAL A 545 -2.73 18.30 23.29
CA VAL A 545 -1.97 18.64 24.50
C VAL A 545 -2.21 20.10 24.91
N TYR A 546 -2.30 21.04 23.97
CA TYR A 546 -2.69 22.43 24.28
C TYR A 546 -4.08 22.50 24.91
N LEU A 547 -5.04 21.76 24.35
CA LEU A 547 -6.40 21.69 24.90
C LEU A 547 -6.40 21.06 26.30
N ALA A 548 -5.58 20.05 26.55
CA ALA A 548 -5.41 19.45 27.88
C ALA A 548 -4.85 20.46 28.89
N ILE A 549 -3.84 21.24 28.50
CA ILE A 549 -3.26 22.32 29.32
C ILE A 549 -4.34 23.37 29.66
N ILE A 550 -5.08 23.84 28.65
CA ILE A 550 -6.16 24.83 28.83
C ILE A 550 -7.26 24.27 29.73
N THR A 551 -7.66 23.01 29.54
CA THR A 551 -8.70 22.33 30.35
C THR A 551 -8.28 22.24 31.82
N VAL A 552 -7.02 21.89 32.08
CA VAL A 552 -6.47 21.84 33.44
C VAL A 552 -6.39 23.25 34.05
N ALA A 553 -5.94 24.26 33.29
CA ALA A 553 -5.93 25.65 33.74
C ALA A 553 -7.34 26.18 34.05
N MET A 554 -8.30 25.87 33.19
CA MET A 554 -9.71 26.26 33.36
C MET A 554 -10.33 25.58 34.58
N TYR A 555 -10.02 24.29 34.80
CA TYR A 555 -10.45 23.58 36.01
C TYR A 555 -10.00 24.30 37.28
N PHE A 556 -8.78 24.83 37.32
CA PHE A 556 -8.28 25.58 38.47
C PHE A 556 -9.05 26.86 38.75
N VAL A 557 -9.33 27.63 37.70
CA VAL A 557 -10.10 28.88 37.83
C VAL A 557 -11.49 28.59 38.39
N PHE A 558 -12.17 27.55 37.88
CA PHE A 558 -13.51 27.20 38.35
C PHE A 558 -13.54 26.57 39.74
N LEU A 559 -12.49 25.83 40.13
CA LEU A 559 -12.37 25.25 41.48
C LEU A 559 -12.37 26.35 42.56
N SER A 560 -11.80 27.52 42.25
CA SER A 560 -11.68 28.65 43.18
C SER A 560 -12.97 29.43 43.38
N GLN A 561 -13.95 29.34 42.48
CA GLN A 561 -15.06 30.31 42.43
C GLN A 561 -16.48 29.69 42.48
N ARG A 562 -16.68 28.40 42.14
CA ARG A 562 -18.04 27.83 41.99
C ARG A 562 -18.31 26.57 42.81
N GLU A 563 -19.54 26.47 43.32
CA GLU A 563 -20.12 25.33 44.06
C GLU A 563 -20.61 24.20 43.13
N ILE A 564 -19.78 23.73 42.19
CA ILE A 564 -20.22 22.68 41.26
C ILE A 564 -20.08 21.30 41.92
N PHE A 565 -21.22 20.60 42.13
CA PHE A 565 -21.30 19.30 42.83
C PHE A 565 -20.34 18.24 42.26
N TRP A 566 -20.28 18.08 40.94
CA TRP A 566 -19.40 17.11 40.28
C TRP A 566 -17.90 17.41 40.42
N LEU A 567 -17.50 18.69 40.50
CA LEU A 567 -16.10 19.07 40.68
C LEU A 567 -15.60 18.85 42.12
N LYS A 568 -16.49 18.95 43.12
CA LYS A 568 -16.15 18.77 44.54
C LYS A 568 -16.32 17.32 45.03
N PHE A 569 -17.05 16.47 44.30
CA PHE A 569 -17.35 15.10 44.71
C PHE A 569 -16.09 14.28 45.06
N LYS A 570 -16.04 13.74 46.29
CA LYS A 570 -14.96 12.89 46.84
C LYS A 570 -13.53 13.45 46.61
N ARG A 571 -13.27 14.72 46.94
CA ARG A 571 -11.97 15.43 46.73
C ARG A 571 -11.56 15.43 45.24
N SER A 572 -12.51 15.72 44.36
CA SER A 572 -12.27 15.87 42.92
C SER A 572 -11.69 14.63 42.24
N ILE A 573 -12.09 13.44 42.69
CA ILE A 573 -11.56 12.20 42.11
C ILE A 573 -12.07 11.94 40.70
N VAL A 574 -13.28 12.37 40.40
CA VAL A 574 -13.92 12.20 39.09
C VAL A 574 -13.14 12.91 37.97
N PRO A 575 -12.89 14.23 38.04
CA PRO A 575 -12.12 14.92 36.99
C PRO A 575 -10.70 14.36 36.85
N LYS A 576 -10.05 13.96 37.97
CA LYS A 576 -8.73 13.31 37.95
C LYS A 576 -8.75 11.94 37.27
N ALA A 577 -9.79 11.15 37.50
CA ALA A 577 -9.98 9.86 36.84
C ALA A 577 -10.33 10.04 35.34
N LEU A 578 -10.99 11.13 34.95
CA LEU A 578 -11.39 11.35 33.56
C LEU A 578 -10.27 11.92 32.68
N TYR A 579 -9.20 12.48 33.28
CA TYR A 579 -8.10 13.11 32.53
C TYR A 579 -7.52 12.22 31.42
N TRP A 580 -7.05 11.01 31.75
CA TRP A 580 -6.42 10.11 30.78
C TRP A 580 -7.41 9.58 29.73
N PRO A 581 -8.60 9.08 30.11
CA PRO A 581 -9.61 8.68 29.13
C PRO A 581 -10.01 9.82 28.18
N TRP A 582 -10.12 11.05 28.68
CA TRP A 582 -10.49 12.20 27.86
C TRP A 582 -9.43 12.54 26.82
N VAL A 583 -8.15 12.64 27.23
CA VAL A 583 -7.04 12.91 26.30
C VAL A 583 -6.91 11.78 25.27
N LEU A 584 -6.93 10.53 25.71
CA LEU A 584 -6.82 9.37 24.81
C LEU A 584 -8.03 9.23 23.89
N LEU A 585 -9.23 9.62 24.32
CA LEU A 585 -10.42 9.62 23.48
C LEU A 585 -10.27 10.62 22.33
N GLN A 586 -9.75 11.82 22.60
CA GLN A 586 -9.49 12.80 21.54
C GLN A 586 -8.44 12.29 20.55
N ILE A 587 -7.35 11.70 21.05
CA ILE A 587 -6.31 11.10 20.18
C ILE A 587 -6.92 9.98 19.34
N TRP A 588 -7.73 9.10 19.95
CA TRP A 588 -8.40 8.02 19.24
C TRP A 588 -9.34 8.55 18.17
N LEU A 589 -10.17 9.56 18.46
CA LEU A 589 -11.09 10.17 17.49
C LEU A 589 -10.34 10.76 16.27
N VAL A 590 -9.25 11.49 16.50
CA VAL A 590 -8.42 12.03 15.40
C VAL A 590 -7.77 10.89 14.61
N THR A 591 -7.28 9.86 15.31
CA THR A 591 -6.64 8.71 14.67
C THR A 591 -7.63 7.95 13.79
N VAL A 592 -8.88 7.80 14.23
CA VAL A 592 -9.95 7.22 13.41
C VAL A 592 -10.24 8.12 12.21
N TRP A 593 -10.46 9.42 12.41
CA TRP A 593 -10.81 10.35 11.33
C TRP A 593 -9.77 10.43 10.21
N ILE A 594 -8.49 10.25 10.54
CA ILE A 594 -7.40 10.35 9.55
C ILE A 594 -7.11 9.01 8.86
N PHE A 595 -7.16 7.88 9.57
CA PHE A 595 -6.65 6.61 9.05
C PHE A 595 -7.72 5.59 8.66
N LEU A 596 -8.99 5.86 9.00
CA LEU A 596 -10.16 5.03 8.70
C LEU A 596 -11.17 5.88 7.96
#